data_AF-A0A060NPD3-F1
#
_entry.id   AF-A0A060NPD3-F1
#
_cell.length_a   1.000
_cell.length_b   1.000
_cell.length_c   1.000
_cell.angle_alpha   90.00
_cell.angle_beta   90.00
_cell.angle_gamma   90.00
#
_symmetry.space_group_name_H-M   'P 1'
#
loop_
_entity.id
_entity.type
_entity.pdbx_description
1 polymer ?
#
loop_
_entity_poly.entity_id
_entity_poly.type
_entity_poly.pdbx_seq_one_letter_code
_entity_poly.pdbx_strand_id
1 'polypeptide(L)'
;MHTLIHTHISKIYWLLRLPRMGLVALVVGLLLVSAVQAAGPTWVWLDDHGRRVASDMPPPASVPDQRILRRPHASPVPSPALGAAPEGTPAAAPAQPAPPGAGAAGAGRLTDEQLRQQVEQRNAQIRADNCQRARASLETLQAGASQPLYMVNEQGQRVTMDEAMRRAESVRLRQIVRDNCAPAPAAAGTPQAAPPPPAAAPNRP
;
A
#
# COMPACT_ATOMS: atom_id res chain seq x y z
N MET A 1 -27.56 -65.41 -39.44
CA MET A 1 -26.37 -64.53 -39.58
C MET A 1 -26.59 -63.11 -39.05
N HIS A 2 -27.81 -62.54 -39.07
CA HIS A 2 -28.06 -61.17 -38.57
C HIS A 2 -28.06 -60.99 -37.03
N THR A 3 -28.20 -62.05 -36.23
CA THR A 3 -28.28 -61.93 -34.76
C THR A 3 -26.93 -61.99 -34.02
N LEU A 4 -25.86 -62.48 -34.65
CA LEU A 4 -24.53 -62.50 -34.02
C LEU A 4 -23.82 -61.14 -34.05
N ILE A 5 -24.14 -60.27 -35.02
CA ILE A 5 -23.44 -58.99 -35.22
C ILE A 5 -23.87 -57.95 -34.16
N HIS A 6 -25.13 -58.01 -33.72
CA HIS A 6 -25.69 -57.02 -32.79
C HIS A 6 -25.14 -57.15 -31.37
N THR A 7 -24.79 -58.36 -30.93
CA THR A 7 -24.28 -58.63 -29.58
C THR A 7 -22.83 -58.15 -29.38
N HIS A 8 -22.02 -58.14 -30.45
CA HIS A 8 -20.65 -57.65 -30.41
C HIS A 8 -20.58 -56.12 -30.40
N ILE A 9 -21.50 -55.44 -31.09
CA ILE A 9 -21.56 -53.96 -31.11
C ILE A 9 -21.91 -53.40 -29.72
N SER A 10 -22.87 -54.01 -29.00
CA SER A 10 -23.27 -53.54 -27.66
C SER A 10 -22.18 -53.64 -26.60
N LYS A 11 -21.27 -54.63 -26.67
CA LYS A 11 -20.13 -54.74 -25.74
C LYS A 11 -19.04 -53.70 -26.01
N ILE A 12 -18.84 -53.30 -27.27
CA ILE A 12 -17.87 -52.28 -27.67
C ILE A 12 -18.34 -50.88 -27.23
N TYR A 13 -19.64 -50.60 -27.30
CA TYR A 13 -20.21 -49.32 -26.86
C TYR A 13 -20.18 -49.10 -25.34
N TRP A 14 -20.18 -50.17 -24.53
CA TRP A 14 -20.03 -50.07 -23.07
C TRP A 14 -18.59 -49.76 -22.62
N LEU A 15 -17.58 -50.11 -23.41
CA LEU A 15 -16.17 -49.84 -23.11
C LEU A 15 -15.72 -48.42 -23.52
N LEU A 16 -16.43 -47.76 -24.44
CA LEU A 16 -16.10 -46.39 -24.87
C LEU A 16 -16.89 -45.29 -24.14
N ARG A 17 -17.79 -45.66 -23.24
CA ARG A 17 -18.66 -44.72 -22.53
C ARG A 17 -18.27 -44.58 -21.06
N LEU A 18 -17.04 -44.13 -20.78
CA LEU A 18 -16.63 -43.38 -19.57
C LEU A 18 -15.10 -43.21 -19.63
N PRO A 19 -14.58 -42.01 -19.96
CA PRO A 19 -14.21 -41.09 -18.88
C PRO A 19 -14.30 -39.60 -19.26
N ARG A 20 -15.19 -39.16 -20.17
CA ARG A 20 -15.31 -37.72 -20.47
C ARG A 20 -15.91 -36.93 -19.29
N MET A 21 -16.87 -37.51 -18.59
CA MET A 21 -17.48 -36.91 -17.38
C MET A 21 -16.52 -36.91 -16.19
N GLY A 22 -15.70 -37.96 -16.01
CA GLY A 22 -14.69 -38.03 -14.96
C GLY A 22 -13.56 -37.02 -15.18
N LEU A 23 -13.13 -36.81 -16.43
CA LEU A 23 -12.10 -35.83 -16.78
C LEU A 23 -12.61 -34.39 -16.59
N VAL A 24 -13.87 -34.10 -16.93
CA VAL A 24 -14.49 -32.79 -16.68
C VAL A 24 -14.69 -32.55 -15.19
N ALA A 25 -15.15 -33.54 -14.41
CA ALA A 25 -15.27 -33.42 -12.96
C ALA A 25 -13.92 -33.21 -12.27
N LEU A 26 -12.86 -33.86 -12.77
CA LEU A 26 -11.50 -33.70 -12.26
C LEU A 26 -10.91 -32.32 -12.61
N VAL A 27 -11.16 -31.80 -13.81
CA VAL A 27 -10.76 -30.44 -14.22
C VAL A 27 -11.53 -29.36 -13.45
N VAL A 28 -12.84 -29.52 -13.24
CA VAL A 28 -13.67 -28.59 -12.45
C VAL A 28 -13.27 -28.64 -10.97
N GLY A 29 -12.97 -29.82 -10.42
CA GLY A 29 -12.43 -29.98 -9.07
C GLY A 29 -11.06 -29.30 -8.89
N LEU A 30 -10.17 -29.41 -9.89
CA LEU A 30 -8.85 -28.77 -9.87
C LEU A 30 -8.94 -27.23 -9.95
N LEU A 31 -9.91 -26.70 -10.73
CA LEU A 31 -10.18 -25.28 -10.84
C LEU A 31 -10.77 -24.68 -9.54
N LEU A 32 -11.61 -25.42 -8.82
CA LEU A 32 -12.21 -24.98 -7.55
C LEU A 32 -11.20 -24.93 -6.38
N VAL A 33 -10.18 -25.81 -6.37
CA VAL A 33 -9.11 -25.81 -5.36
C VAL A 33 -8.13 -24.64 -5.53
N SER A 34 -8.06 -24.03 -6.71
CA SER A 34 -7.08 -22.99 -7.04
C SER A 34 -7.48 -21.58 -6.57
N ALA A 35 -8.67 -21.39 -5.98
CA ALA A 35 -9.21 -20.07 -5.62
C ALA A 35 -8.91 -19.61 -4.19
N VAL A 36 -8.30 -20.45 -3.34
CA VAL A 36 -8.01 -20.10 -1.94
C VAL A 36 -6.51 -19.89 -1.77
N GLN A 37 -5.92 -18.82 -2.33
CA GLN A 37 -4.59 -18.36 -1.95
C GLN A 37 -4.50 -16.83 -2.06
N ALA A 38 -5.27 -16.12 -1.25
CA ALA A 38 -5.04 -14.71 -0.94
C ALA A 38 -4.65 -14.56 0.53
N ALA A 39 -3.62 -15.29 0.97
CA ALA A 39 -2.91 -14.96 2.20
C ALA A 39 -1.82 -13.94 1.84
N GLY A 40 -2.24 -12.69 1.59
CA GLY A 40 -1.32 -11.57 1.58
C GLY A 40 -0.56 -11.55 2.91
N PRO A 41 0.71 -11.14 2.93
CA PRO A 41 1.46 -11.09 4.16
C PRO A 41 0.90 -9.92 5.01
N THR A 42 0.01 -10.21 5.95
CA THR A 42 -0.63 -9.25 6.86
C THR A 42 0.25 -9.03 8.11
N TRP A 43 0.37 -7.79 8.56
CA TRP A 43 1.03 -7.48 9.83
C TRP A 43 0.19 -7.98 11.00
N VAL A 44 0.83 -8.51 12.02
CA VAL A 44 0.14 -8.90 13.27
C VAL A 44 0.90 -8.32 14.45
N TRP A 45 0.22 -7.57 15.32
CA TRP A 45 0.79 -7.04 16.55
C TRP A 45 -0.21 -7.06 17.71
N LEU A 46 0.26 -6.79 18.93
CA LEU A 46 -0.58 -6.64 20.12
C LEU A 46 -0.93 -5.16 20.35
N ASP A 47 -2.21 -4.85 20.57
CA ASP A 47 -2.68 -3.51 20.97
C ASP A 47 -2.32 -3.20 22.44
N ASP A 48 -2.69 -2.00 22.90
CA ASP A 48 -2.43 -1.56 24.29
C ASP A 48 -3.12 -2.44 25.33
N HIS A 49 -4.23 -3.08 24.94
CA HIS A 49 -5.01 -4.00 25.76
C HIS A 49 -4.56 -5.47 25.58
N GLY A 50 -3.46 -5.73 24.86
CA GLY A 50 -2.91 -7.07 24.66
C GLY A 50 -3.70 -7.94 23.68
N ARG A 51 -4.59 -7.36 22.86
CA ARG A 51 -5.34 -8.08 21.82
C ARG A 51 -4.54 -8.11 20.53
N ARG A 52 -4.64 -9.22 19.80
CA ARG A 52 -3.99 -9.38 18.49
C ARG A 52 -4.76 -8.59 17.44
N VAL A 53 -4.08 -7.67 16.78
CA VAL A 53 -4.60 -6.88 15.66
C VAL A 53 -3.86 -7.30 14.39
N ALA A 54 -4.62 -7.69 13.37
CA ALA A 54 -4.10 -8.00 12.04
C ALA A 54 -4.43 -6.83 11.10
N SER A 55 -3.42 -6.32 10.39
CA SER A 55 -3.57 -5.17 9.48
C SER A 55 -2.69 -5.33 8.26
N ASP A 56 -3.16 -4.90 7.09
CA ASP A 56 -2.36 -4.87 5.86
C ASP A 56 -1.42 -3.65 5.81
N MET A 57 -1.55 -2.71 6.76
CA MET A 57 -0.64 -1.57 6.96
C MET A 57 0.36 -1.84 8.10
N PRO A 58 1.58 -1.28 8.06
CA PRO A 58 2.54 -1.42 9.14
C PRO A 58 2.00 -0.85 10.47
N PRO A 59 2.43 -1.42 11.62
CA PRO A 59 2.02 -0.92 12.93
C PRO A 59 2.44 0.55 13.11
N PRO A 60 1.59 1.37 13.75
CA PRO A 60 1.96 2.73 14.11
C PRO A 60 3.14 2.73 15.10
N ALA A 61 3.94 3.80 15.11
CA ALA A 61 5.14 3.92 15.96
C ALA A 61 4.86 3.84 17.48
N SER A 62 3.60 3.91 17.89
CA SER A 62 3.18 3.68 19.28
C SER A 62 3.28 2.21 19.71
N VAL A 63 3.30 1.27 18.77
CA VAL A 63 3.41 -0.17 19.04
C VAL A 63 4.89 -0.55 19.15
N PRO A 64 5.38 -0.99 20.33
CA PRO A 64 6.76 -1.43 20.47
C PRO A 64 7.07 -2.64 19.60
N ASP A 65 8.31 -2.74 19.11
CA ASP A 65 8.78 -3.84 18.26
C ASP A 65 8.55 -5.23 18.88
N GLN A 66 8.63 -5.33 20.21
CA GLN A 66 8.38 -6.55 20.99
C GLN A 66 6.94 -7.05 20.90
N ARG A 67 5.99 -6.16 20.56
CA ARG A 67 4.57 -6.49 20.38
C ARG A 67 4.22 -6.83 18.94
N ILE A 68 5.17 -6.76 18.00
CA ILE A 68 4.97 -7.14 16.60
C ILE A 68 5.25 -8.64 16.47
N LEU A 69 4.18 -9.40 16.19
CA LEU A 69 4.22 -10.85 16.10
C LEU A 69 4.54 -11.34 14.68
N ARG A 70 4.14 -10.59 13.65
CA ARG A 70 4.39 -10.94 12.25
C ARG A 70 4.64 -9.71 11.39
N ARG A 71 5.74 -9.76 10.63
CA ARG A 71 6.13 -8.76 9.63
C ARG A 71 5.99 -9.34 8.21
N PRO A 72 5.35 -8.67 7.26
CA PRO A 72 5.11 -9.16 5.92
C PRO A 72 6.33 -9.43 5.05
N HIS A 73 7.46 -8.78 5.35
CA HIS A 73 8.66 -8.80 4.51
C HIS A 73 9.96 -9.01 5.31
N ALA A 74 9.88 -9.40 6.58
CA ALA A 74 11.07 -9.66 7.39
C ALA A 74 11.32 -11.16 7.54
N SER A 75 12.52 -11.58 7.18
CA SER A 75 13.09 -12.85 7.63
C SER A 75 13.04 -12.91 9.16
N PRO A 76 12.81 -14.09 9.77
CA PRO A 76 12.71 -14.21 11.21
C PRO A 76 14.02 -13.76 11.86
N VAL A 77 13.96 -12.67 12.63
CA VAL A 77 14.98 -12.37 13.64
C VAL A 77 14.73 -13.35 14.78
N PRO A 78 15.71 -14.18 15.21
CA PRO A 78 15.53 -15.05 16.37
C PRO A 78 15.23 -14.19 17.59
N SER A 79 14.03 -14.33 18.13
CA SER A 79 13.67 -13.72 19.41
C SER A 79 14.31 -14.56 20.53
N PRO A 80 15.03 -13.96 21.49
CA PRO A 80 15.47 -14.70 22.67
C PRO A 80 14.24 -15.08 23.50
N ALA A 81 13.95 -16.37 23.54
CA ALA A 81 12.89 -16.93 24.37
C ALA A 81 13.23 -16.75 25.86
N LEU A 82 12.37 -16.02 26.58
CA LEU A 82 12.32 -16.07 28.04
C LEU A 82 11.24 -17.07 28.47
N GLY A 83 11.72 -18.24 28.89
CA GLY A 83 11.30 -18.90 30.14
C GLY A 83 9.95 -19.60 30.22
N ALA A 84 9.95 -20.90 29.93
CA ALA A 84 9.33 -21.92 30.80
C ALA A 84 10.18 -23.21 30.69
N ALA A 85 10.80 -23.62 31.81
CA ALA A 85 11.54 -24.88 32.01
C ALA A 85 10.63 -25.89 32.75
N PRO A 86 10.98 -27.20 32.95
CA PRO A 86 12.25 -27.92 32.70
C PRO A 86 12.03 -29.18 31.78
N GLU A 87 12.99 -30.00 31.31
CA GLU A 87 14.14 -30.68 31.90
C GLU A 87 15.18 -31.06 30.81
N GLY A 88 16.46 -31.20 31.19
CA GLY A 88 17.50 -31.87 30.37
C GLY A 88 18.86 -31.15 30.29
N THR A 89 19.74 -31.40 31.26
CA THR A 89 21.16 -30.95 31.38
C THR A 89 22.12 -31.76 30.48
N PRO A 90 23.46 -31.54 30.45
CA PRO A 90 24.31 -30.32 30.37
C PRO A 90 25.34 -30.38 29.21
N ALA A 91 25.95 -29.25 28.79
CA ALA A 91 27.39 -29.19 28.45
C ALA A 91 27.95 -27.77 28.25
N ALA A 92 28.82 -27.39 29.18
CA ALA A 92 30.10 -26.65 29.08
C ALA A 92 30.26 -25.33 28.26
N ALA A 93 30.86 -24.36 28.96
CA ALA A 93 31.33 -23.00 28.64
C ALA A 93 32.56 -22.94 27.67
N PRO A 94 33.30 -21.81 27.42
CA PRO A 94 33.23 -20.44 27.98
C PRO A 94 33.51 -19.21 27.04
N ALA A 95 33.22 -18.01 27.60
CA ALA A 95 33.90 -16.69 27.52
C ALA A 95 34.24 -15.99 26.18
N GLN A 96 33.81 -14.73 26.02
CA GLN A 96 34.65 -13.53 26.29
C GLN A 96 33.85 -12.19 26.17
N PRO A 97 34.32 -11.08 26.80
CA PRO A 97 33.55 -9.84 27.01
C PRO A 97 33.95 -8.64 26.11
N ALA A 98 33.04 -7.64 26.10
CA ALA A 98 33.18 -6.20 25.75
C ALA A 98 32.95 -5.76 24.28
N PRO A 99 32.50 -4.50 24.01
CA PRO A 99 32.32 -3.35 24.94
C PRO A 99 30.89 -2.75 25.02
N PRO A 100 30.59 -1.95 26.07
CA PRO A 100 29.40 -1.11 26.14
C PRO A 100 29.67 0.20 25.39
N GLY A 101 28.84 0.56 24.41
CA GLY A 101 29.02 1.86 23.74
C GLY A 101 28.39 2.02 22.37
N ALA A 102 27.06 1.96 22.31
CA ALA A 102 26.28 2.84 21.44
C ALA A 102 25.00 3.14 22.23
N GLY A 103 25.09 3.97 23.28
CA GLY A 103 24.71 5.36 23.12
C GLY A 103 23.28 5.39 22.58
N ALA A 104 22.23 5.45 23.40
CA ALA A 104 21.82 6.71 24.04
C ALA A 104 22.37 7.97 23.32
N ALA A 105 22.28 8.00 21.98
CA ALA A 105 22.31 9.25 21.24
C ALA A 105 20.96 9.89 21.53
N GLY A 106 20.99 10.88 22.42
CA GLY A 106 19.81 11.54 22.94
C GLY A 106 18.80 11.80 21.84
N ALA A 107 17.55 11.41 22.09
CA ALA A 107 16.43 12.13 21.54
C ALA A 107 16.49 13.55 22.13
N GLY A 108 17.42 14.35 21.61
CA GLY A 108 17.38 15.78 21.80
C GLY A 108 16.00 16.19 21.32
N ARG A 109 15.20 16.75 22.23
CA ARG A 109 13.97 17.43 21.85
C ARG A 109 14.35 18.32 20.67
N LEU A 110 13.81 18.01 19.50
CA LEU A 110 13.88 18.93 18.38
C LEU A 110 13.41 20.27 18.92
N THR A 111 14.19 21.31 18.65
CA THR A 111 13.76 22.66 19.01
C THR A 111 12.42 22.93 18.32
N ASP A 112 11.58 23.76 18.92
CA ASP A 112 10.26 24.09 18.34
C ASP A 112 10.40 24.60 16.89
N GLU A 113 11.52 25.25 16.56
CA GLU A 113 11.87 25.70 15.21
C GLU A 113 12.14 24.53 14.24
N GLN A 114 12.93 23.54 14.64
CA GLN A 114 13.20 22.34 13.81
C GLN A 114 11.94 21.51 13.57
N LEU A 115 11.05 21.44 14.57
CA LEU A 115 9.76 20.75 14.41
C LEU A 115 8.85 21.50 13.44
N ARG A 116 8.76 22.84 13.57
CA ARG A 116 8.00 23.70 12.63
C ARG A 116 8.51 23.55 11.20
N GLN A 117 9.83 23.59 10.99
CA GLN A 117 10.43 23.42 9.66
C GLN A 117 10.11 22.05 9.06
N GLN A 118 10.16 20.97 9.84
CA GLN A 118 9.79 19.64 9.36
C GLN A 118 8.31 19.54 8.99
N VAL A 119 7.42 20.12 9.80
CA VAL A 119 5.98 20.16 9.50
C VAL A 119 5.70 20.97 8.24
N GLU A 120 6.34 22.13 8.07
CA GLU A 120 6.22 22.96 6.88
C GLU A 120 6.72 22.25 5.61
N GLN A 121 7.88 21.60 5.68
CA GLN A 121 8.41 20.79 4.59
C GLN A 121 7.48 19.64 4.24
N ARG A 122 6.93 18.94 5.24
CA ARG A 122 5.96 17.87 4.99
C ARG A 122 4.68 18.38 4.37
N ASN A 123 4.15 19.49 4.86
CA ASN A 123 2.95 20.11 4.29
C ASN A 123 3.20 20.58 2.86
N ALA A 124 4.39 21.10 2.55
CA ALA A 124 4.76 21.48 1.19
C ALA A 124 4.81 20.26 0.25
N GLN A 125 5.39 19.14 0.69
CA GLN A 125 5.39 17.88 -0.07
C GLN A 125 3.96 17.38 -0.31
N ILE A 126 3.12 17.33 0.73
CA ILE A 126 1.72 16.90 0.63
C ILE A 126 0.95 17.76 -0.37
N ARG A 127 1.11 19.09 -0.34
CA ARG A 127 0.49 19.99 -1.32
C ARG A 127 0.96 19.72 -2.74
N ALA A 128 2.26 19.51 -2.94
CA ALA A 128 2.82 19.18 -4.26
C ALA A 128 2.24 17.86 -4.81
N ASP A 129 2.17 16.82 -3.98
CA ASP A 129 1.60 15.53 -4.35
C ASP A 129 0.11 15.65 -4.69
N ASN A 130 -0.66 16.36 -3.85
CA ASN A 130 -2.08 16.62 -4.10
C ASN A 130 -2.30 17.37 -5.42
N CYS A 131 -1.47 18.37 -5.69
CA CYS A 131 -1.50 19.11 -6.95
C CYS A 131 -1.27 18.19 -8.15
N GLN A 132 -0.19 17.39 -8.12
CA GLN A 132 0.15 16.48 -9.21
C GLN A 132 -0.97 15.46 -9.47
N ARG A 133 -1.51 14.84 -8.41
CA ARG A 133 -2.59 13.85 -8.54
C ARG A 133 -3.86 14.49 -9.09
N ALA A 134 -4.23 15.69 -8.60
CA ALA A 134 -5.43 16.37 -9.08
C ALA A 134 -5.34 16.77 -10.56
N ARG A 135 -4.16 17.20 -11.04
CA ARG A 135 -3.92 17.49 -12.46
C ARG A 135 -4.05 16.23 -13.32
N ALA A 136 -3.39 15.14 -12.93
CA ALA A 136 -3.46 13.88 -13.67
C ALA A 136 -4.90 13.32 -13.73
N SER A 137 -5.65 13.40 -12.63
CA SER A 137 -7.07 13.01 -12.63
C SER A 137 -7.91 13.91 -13.53
N LEU A 138 -7.67 15.22 -13.52
CA LEU A 138 -8.40 16.16 -14.37
C LEU A 138 -8.14 15.89 -15.85
N GLU A 139 -6.88 15.64 -16.23
CA GLU A 139 -6.48 15.27 -17.59
C GLU A 139 -7.14 13.94 -18.01
N THR A 140 -7.19 12.95 -17.13
CA THR A 140 -7.85 11.66 -17.40
C THR A 140 -9.35 11.85 -17.69
N LEU A 141 -10.04 12.69 -16.91
CA LEU A 141 -11.46 12.97 -17.14
C LEU A 141 -11.70 13.71 -18.46
N GLN A 142 -10.77 14.58 -18.87
CA GLN A 142 -10.88 15.35 -20.12
C GLN A 142 -10.52 14.52 -21.35
N ALA A 143 -9.43 13.75 -21.28
CA ALA A 143 -8.98 12.86 -22.36
C ALA A 143 -9.98 11.71 -22.59
N GLY A 144 -10.63 11.25 -21.53
CA GLY A 144 -11.66 10.21 -21.57
C GLY A 144 -13.04 10.70 -22.03
N ALA A 145 -13.20 11.91 -22.58
CA ALA A 145 -14.51 12.44 -22.98
C ALA A 145 -15.31 11.47 -23.88
N SER A 146 -14.60 10.70 -24.71
CA SER A 146 -15.17 9.72 -25.65
C SER A 146 -15.27 8.28 -25.11
N GLN A 147 -14.73 7.97 -23.92
CA GLN A 147 -14.79 6.63 -23.33
C GLN A 147 -15.63 6.60 -22.05
N PRO A 148 -16.47 5.57 -21.84
CA PRO A 148 -17.26 5.45 -20.62
C PRO A 148 -16.35 5.15 -19.43
N LEU A 149 -16.38 6.04 -18.44
CA LEU A 149 -15.74 5.83 -17.15
C LEU A 149 -16.71 5.08 -16.22
N TYR A 150 -16.17 4.24 -15.34
CA TYR A 150 -16.97 3.47 -14.39
C TYR A 150 -16.51 3.76 -12.97
N MET A 151 -17.47 3.92 -12.07
CA MET A 151 -17.24 4.12 -10.64
C MET A 151 -17.95 3.01 -9.87
N VAL A 152 -17.51 2.74 -8.65
CA VAL A 152 -18.23 1.83 -7.75
C VAL A 152 -19.10 2.69 -6.86
N ASN A 153 -20.41 2.42 -6.85
CA ASN A 153 -21.34 3.13 -5.96
C ASN A 153 -21.30 2.54 -4.54
N GLU A 154 -22.05 3.12 -3.61
CA GLU A 154 -22.11 2.66 -2.21
C GLU A 154 -22.62 1.22 -2.06
N GLN A 155 -23.33 0.71 -3.06
CA GLN A 155 -23.85 -0.66 -3.08
C GLN A 155 -22.83 -1.67 -3.66
N GLY A 156 -21.61 -1.22 -3.98
CA GLY A 156 -20.57 -2.05 -4.57
C GLY A 156 -20.76 -2.33 -6.07
N GLN A 157 -21.74 -1.71 -6.72
CA GLN A 157 -22.04 -1.92 -8.13
C GLN A 157 -21.21 -0.98 -9.01
N ARG A 158 -20.75 -1.47 -10.16
CA ARG A 158 -20.11 -0.63 -11.18
C ARG A 158 -21.19 0.18 -11.90
N VAL A 159 -21.15 1.49 -11.73
CA VAL A 159 -22.01 2.46 -12.41
C VAL A 159 -21.21 3.24 -13.42
N THR A 160 -21.79 3.54 -14.57
CA THR A 160 -21.16 4.45 -15.54
C THR A 160 -21.21 5.88 -15.00
N MET A 161 -20.08 6.56 -15.08
CA MET A 161 -19.94 7.97 -14.72
C MET A 161 -20.59 8.80 -15.83
N ASP A 162 -21.82 9.24 -15.57
CA ASP A 162 -22.57 10.12 -16.45
C ASP A 162 -21.94 11.52 -16.56
N GLU A 163 -22.50 12.32 -17.47
CA GLU A 163 -22.00 13.66 -17.75
C GLU A 163 -22.10 14.61 -16.54
N ALA A 164 -23.12 14.45 -15.69
CA ALA A 164 -23.29 15.28 -14.50
C ALA A 164 -22.21 14.96 -13.46
N MET A 165 -21.93 13.68 -13.22
CA MET A 165 -20.85 13.20 -12.36
C MET A 165 -19.47 13.64 -12.89
N ARG A 166 -19.23 13.54 -14.21
CA ARG A 166 -17.99 14.03 -14.83
C ARG A 166 -17.78 15.52 -14.57
N ARG A 167 -18.83 16.33 -14.75
CA ARG A 167 -18.76 17.78 -14.47
C ARG A 167 -18.51 18.06 -13.00
N ALA A 168 -19.24 17.41 -12.09
CA ALA A 168 -19.06 17.59 -10.65
C ALA A 168 -17.63 17.27 -10.21
N GLU A 169 -17.08 16.13 -10.64
CA GLU A 169 -15.70 15.76 -10.29
C GLU A 169 -14.68 16.69 -10.94
N SER A 170 -14.92 17.14 -12.17
CA SER A 170 -14.04 18.14 -12.81
C SER A 170 -13.99 19.46 -12.03
N VAL A 171 -15.11 19.92 -11.47
CA VAL A 171 -15.18 21.13 -10.64
C VAL A 171 -14.41 20.91 -9.34
N ARG A 172 -14.62 19.75 -8.68
CA ARG A 172 -13.90 19.38 -7.45
C ARG A 172 -12.39 19.34 -7.67
N LEU A 173 -11.94 18.71 -8.75
CA LEU A 173 -10.51 18.62 -9.09
C LEU A 173 -9.91 19.98 -9.44
N ARG A 174 -10.63 20.85 -10.15
CA ARG A 174 -10.18 22.23 -10.40
C ARG A 174 -10.01 23.02 -9.11
N GLN A 175 -10.90 22.83 -8.14
CA GLN A 175 -10.75 23.42 -6.82
C GLN A 175 -9.51 22.89 -6.09
N ILE A 176 -9.29 21.58 -6.08
CA ILE A 176 -8.07 20.99 -5.47
C ILE A 176 -6.81 21.54 -6.14
N VAL A 177 -6.81 21.64 -7.47
CA VAL A 177 -5.71 22.24 -8.23
C VAL A 177 -5.49 23.69 -7.81
N ARG A 178 -6.54 24.51 -7.74
CA ARG A 178 -6.42 25.91 -7.28
C ARG A 178 -5.82 26.00 -5.88
N ASP A 179 -6.28 25.14 -4.96
CA ASP A 179 -5.94 25.22 -3.55
C ASP A 179 -4.55 24.61 -3.24
N ASN A 180 -4.05 23.68 -4.07
CA ASN A 180 -2.78 22.96 -3.83
C ASN A 180 -1.65 23.29 -4.82
N CYS A 181 -1.98 23.78 -6.04
CA CYS A 181 -0.98 24.08 -7.08
C CYS A 181 -0.57 25.54 -7.16
N ALA A 182 -1.29 26.46 -6.53
CA ALA A 182 -0.79 27.82 -6.37
C ALA A 182 0.46 27.78 -5.49
N PRO A 183 1.52 28.57 -5.80
CA PRO A 183 2.65 28.67 -4.88
C PRO A 183 2.10 29.07 -3.51
N ALA A 184 2.45 28.31 -2.47
CA ALA A 184 2.16 28.75 -1.11
C ALA A 184 2.66 30.20 -0.99
N PRO A 185 1.88 31.15 -0.44
CA PRO A 185 2.42 32.48 -0.20
C PRO A 185 3.72 32.26 0.57
N ALA A 186 4.84 32.69 -0.03
CA ALA A 186 6.15 32.53 0.54
C ALA A 186 6.04 32.98 1.99
N ALA A 187 6.44 32.11 2.93
CA ALA A 187 6.43 32.43 4.34
C ALA A 187 6.98 33.85 4.50
N ALA A 188 6.14 34.77 4.97
CA ALA A 188 6.49 36.16 5.16
C ALA A 188 7.72 36.19 6.07
N GLY A 189 8.90 36.47 5.50
CA GLY A 189 10.15 36.35 6.25
C GLY A 189 11.45 36.37 5.45
N THR A 190 11.44 36.49 4.12
CA THR A 190 12.65 36.91 3.41
C THR A 190 12.49 38.38 3.05
N PRO A 191 13.25 39.32 3.67
CA PRO A 191 13.29 40.68 3.18
C PRO A 191 13.91 40.63 1.79
N GLN A 192 13.06 40.71 0.77
CA GLN A 192 13.49 40.82 -0.60
C GLN A 192 14.23 42.15 -0.71
N ALA A 193 15.56 42.08 -0.78
CA ALA A 193 16.41 43.25 -0.94
C ALA A 193 15.91 44.05 -2.15
N ALA A 194 15.60 45.33 -1.91
CA ALA A 194 15.13 46.23 -2.94
C ALA A 194 16.13 46.21 -4.12
N PRO A 195 15.64 46.20 -5.38
CA PRO A 195 16.53 46.30 -6.53
C PRO A 195 17.35 47.61 -6.41
N PRO A 196 18.65 47.60 -6.71
CA PRO A 196 19.46 48.80 -6.63
C PRO A 196 18.88 49.88 -7.55
N PRO A 197 18.91 51.16 -7.14
CA PRO A 197 18.40 52.25 -7.98
C PRO A 197 19.15 52.26 -9.32
N PRO A 198 18.48 52.64 -10.41
CA PRO A 198 19.12 52.71 -11.73
C PRO A 198 20.32 53.66 -11.66
N ALA A 199 21.45 53.21 -12.21
CA ALA A 199 22.67 54.01 -12.30
C ALA A 199 22.37 55.33 -13.00
N ALA A 200 22.69 56.44 -12.34
CA ALA A 200 22.58 57.77 -12.91
C ALA A 200 23.43 57.84 -14.19
N ALA A 201 22.78 58.11 -15.33
CA ALA A 201 23.48 58.32 -16.58
C ALA A 201 24.42 59.55 -16.45
N PRO A 202 25.65 59.49 -16.95
CA PRO A 202 26.56 60.63 -16.89
C PRO A 202 26.01 61.78 -17.75
N ASN A 203 25.93 62.97 -17.15
CA ASN A 203 25.66 64.23 -17.84
C ASN A 203 26.59 64.37 -19.04
N ARG A 204 26.01 64.52 -20.22
CA ARG A 204 26.74 64.88 -21.44
C ARG A 204 26.68 66.41 -21.58
N PRO A 205 27.80 67.12 -21.80
CA PRO A 205 27.75 68.52 -22.18
C PRO A 205 27.18 68.69 -23.60
#